data_AF-A0A7N0V3Q6-F1
#
_entry.id   AF-A0A7N0V3Q6-F1
#
_cell.length_a   1.000
_cell.length_b   1.000
_cell.length_c   1.000
_cell.angle_alpha   90.00
_cell.angle_beta   90.00
_cell.angle_gamma   90.00
#
_symmetry.space_group_name_H-M   'P 1'
#
loop_
_entity.id
_entity.type
_entity.pdbx_description
1 polymer ?
#
loop_
_entity_poly.entity_id
_entity_poly.type
_entity_poly.pdbx_seq_one_letter_code
_entity_poly.pdbx_strand_id
1 'polypeptide(L)'
;MKSSKKRFRIGSQSDPVEFMSWLLNTLHADLKASKKNSIIYQCFQGELEVIKEIHRSSLTEKENADDRSKGMVLDGAEEHNNLVTQTSKMPFLMLGLDLPPPPLFKDVMEKNIIPQVPLFNILKKFDGEMVTEVVRPRIARMKYRVTRLPQYLILHMRRFTKNNFFVEKNPTLVNFPVKNLELKDYIPLPTSKDNKKLKSKYDLIANIVHDGKPGEGFYRVFVQRKSEELWYEMQDLHVSETLPQMVALSEAYMQIYEQQQ
;
A
#
# COMPACT_ATOMS: atom_id res chain seq x y z
N MET A 1 9.55 15.24 -19.04
CA MET A 1 8.24 15.92 -18.89
C MET A 1 7.18 15.53 -19.94
N LYS A 2 7.55 15.12 -21.18
CA LYS A 2 6.56 14.69 -22.20
C LYS A 2 5.87 13.37 -21.83
N SER A 3 6.61 12.38 -21.31
CA SER A 3 6.08 11.05 -20.98
C SER A 3 5.00 11.07 -19.89
N SER A 4 5.08 11.99 -18.92
CA SER A 4 4.05 12.20 -17.90
C SER A 4 2.99 13.24 -18.28
N LYS A 5 2.97 13.72 -19.53
CA LYS A 5 2.09 14.82 -19.99
C LYS A 5 2.12 16.05 -19.07
N LYS A 6 3.31 16.42 -18.57
CA LYS A 6 3.54 17.53 -17.63
C LYS A 6 2.89 17.36 -16.25
N ARG A 7 2.48 16.15 -15.84
CA ARG A 7 1.96 15.85 -14.49
C ARG A 7 3.04 16.00 -13.42
N PHE A 8 4.23 15.46 -13.67
CA PHE A 8 5.39 15.57 -12.76
C PHE A 8 6.40 16.54 -13.36
N ARG A 9 6.53 17.72 -12.76
CA ARG A 9 7.40 18.81 -13.21
C ARG A 9 8.54 19.00 -12.22
N ILE A 10 9.74 19.27 -12.74
CA ILE A 10 10.90 19.62 -11.92
C ILE A 10 10.60 20.97 -11.25
N GLY A 11 10.86 21.08 -9.94
CA GLY A 11 10.59 22.29 -9.14
C GLY A 11 9.17 22.37 -8.56
N SER A 12 8.26 21.46 -8.91
CA SER A 12 6.95 21.33 -8.27
C SER A 12 6.91 20.02 -7.49
N GLN A 13 6.61 20.09 -6.20
CA GLN A 13 6.42 18.88 -5.41
C GLN A 13 5.23 18.07 -5.93
N SER A 14 5.31 16.76 -5.75
CA SER A 14 4.27 15.80 -6.12
C SER A 14 4.31 14.65 -5.13
N ASP A 15 3.19 13.95 -5.02
CA ASP A 15 3.04 12.78 -4.15
C ASP A 15 3.93 11.61 -4.67
N PRO A 16 4.84 11.06 -3.84
CA PRO A 16 5.70 9.95 -4.25
C PRO A 16 4.95 8.67 -4.60
N VAL A 17 3.78 8.40 -3.99
CA VAL A 17 2.94 7.24 -4.33
C VAL A 17 2.39 7.41 -5.75
N GLU A 18 1.90 8.61 -6.08
CA GLU A 18 1.43 8.89 -7.44
C GLU A 18 2.58 8.78 -8.47
N PHE A 19 3.75 9.34 -8.13
CA PHE A 19 4.91 9.28 -8.99
C PHE A 19 5.42 7.85 -9.19
N MET A 20 5.56 7.07 -8.11
CA MET A 20 6.01 5.68 -8.16
C MET A 20 5.02 4.82 -8.96
N SER A 21 3.72 4.99 -8.73
CA SER A 21 2.69 4.29 -9.50
C SER A 21 2.79 4.62 -11.00
N TRP A 22 2.94 5.89 -11.36
CA TRP A 22 3.14 6.27 -12.76
C TRP A 22 4.44 5.69 -13.34
N LEU A 23 5.54 5.76 -12.60
CA LEU A 23 6.85 5.31 -13.04
C LEU A 23 6.85 3.80 -13.31
N LEU A 24 6.37 2.99 -12.36
CA LEU A 24 6.33 1.54 -12.52
C LEU A 24 5.43 1.11 -13.68
N ASN A 25 4.26 1.73 -13.83
CA ASN A 25 3.35 1.43 -14.95
C ASN A 25 3.93 1.85 -16.31
N THR A 26 4.62 3.00 -16.36
CA THR A 26 5.25 3.47 -17.59
C THR A 26 6.44 2.57 -17.98
N LEU A 27 7.30 2.24 -17.02
CA LEU A 27 8.39 1.29 -17.23
C LEU A 27 7.89 -0.10 -17.63
N HIS A 28 6.79 -0.57 -17.05
CA HIS A 28 6.16 -1.81 -17.49
C HIS A 28 5.74 -1.75 -18.95
N ALA A 29 5.04 -0.67 -19.35
CA ALA A 29 4.55 -0.50 -20.71
C ALA A 29 5.68 -0.44 -21.74
N ASP A 30 6.76 0.30 -21.42
CA ASP A 30 7.90 0.50 -22.32
C ASP A 30 8.80 -0.74 -22.40
N LEU A 31 9.00 -1.47 -21.29
CA LEU A 31 9.86 -2.67 -21.24
C LEU A 31 9.13 -3.96 -21.63
N LYS A 32 7.85 -3.89 -22.00
CA LYS A 32 7.08 -5.06 -22.44
C LYS A 32 7.48 -5.46 -23.87
N ALA A 33 8.62 -6.13 -23.99
CA ALA A 33 9.05 -6.74 -25.25
C ALA A 33 8.34 -8.10 -25.43
N SER A 34 7.23 -8.12 -26.19
CA SER A 34 6.50 -9.30 -26.71
C SER A 34 6.15 -10.45 -25.73
N LYS A 35 4.85 -10.73 -25.55
CA LYS A 35 4.19 -11.84 -24.81
C LYS A 35 4.68 -12.19 -23.38
N LYS A 36 5.87 -11.79 -22.93
CA LYS A 36 6.41 -12.01 -21.58
C LYS A 36 6.15 -10.79 -20.68
N ASN A 37 6.06 -11.06 -19.38
CA ASN A 37 5.97 -10.02 -18.37
C ASN A 37 7.30 -9.26 -18.28
N SER A 38 7.25 -7.93 -18.24
CA SER A 38 8.41 -7.06 -18.01
C SER A 38 9.10 -7.38 -16.68
N ILE A 39 10.36 -6.97 -16.52
CA ILE A 39 11.07 -7.03 -15.23
C ILE A 39 10.29 -6.36 -14.08
N ILE A 40 9.55 -5.28 -14.35
CA ILE A 40 8.74 -4.59 -13.33
C ILE A 40 7.70 -5.52 -12.72
N TYR A 41 6.91 -6.21 -13.56
CA TYR A 41 5.92 -7.16 -13.07
C TYR A 41 6.56 -8.41 -12.46
N GLN A 42 7.71 -8.85 -12.94
CA GLN A 42 8.43 -9.97 -12.31
C GLN A 42 8.88 -9.62 -10.89
N CYS A 43 9.33 -8.38 -10.66
CA CYS A 43 9.85 -7.94 -9.37
C CYS A 43 8.75 -7.50 -8.40
N PHE A 44 7.80 -6.67 -8.84
CA PHE A 44 6.87 -5.94 -7.97
C PHE A 44 5.42 -6.43 -8.03
N GLN A 45 5.04 -7.28 -8.99
CA GLN A 45 3.64 -7.68 -9.13
C GLN A 45 3.24 -8.77 -8.14
N GLY A 46 2.44 -8.40 -7.15
CA GLY A 46 1.69 -9.34 -6.33
C GLY A 46 0.30 -9.62 -6.89
N GLU A 47 -0.46 -10.43 -6.18
CA GLU A 47 -1.87 -10.70 -6.47
C GLU A 47 -2.70 -10.60 -5.19
N LEU A 48 -3.83 -9.91 -5.31
CA LEU A 48 -4.78 -9.67 -4.25
C LEU A 48 -6.13 -10.23 -4.68
N GLU A 49 -6.76 -10.98 -3.81
CA GLU A 49 -8.16 -11.33 -3.94
C GLU A 49 -8.99 -10.32 -3.16
N VAL A 50 -10.03 -9.81 -3.82
CA VAL A 50 -10.95 -8.82 -3.29
C VAL A 50 -12.33 -9.45 -3.24
N ILE A 51 -12.88 -9.56 -2.04
CA ILE A 51 -14.24 -10.01 -1.80
C ILE A 51 -15.07 -8.77 -1.51
N LYS A 52 -16.05 -8.49 -2.37
CA LYS A 52 -16.93 -7.34 -2.26
C LYS A 52 -18.34 -7.82 -1.91
N GLU A 53 -18.83 -7.40 -0.77
CA GLU A 53 -20.17 -7.68 -0.26
C GLU A 53 -21.03 -6.42 -0.40
N ILE A 54 -22.16 -6.54 -1.11
CA ILE A 54 -23.10 -5.43 -1.39
C ILE A 54 -24.51 -5.82 -0.92
N HIS A 55 -25.20 -4.93 -0.21
CA HIS A 55 -26.61 -5.13 0.11
C HIS A 55 -27.51 -4.92 -1.11
N ARG A 56 -28.45 -5.83 -1.34
CA ARG A 56 -29.35 -5.83 -2.50
C ARG A 56 -30.23 -4.58 -2.61
N SER A 57 -30.64 -3.99 -1.49
CA SER A 57 -31.42 -2.72 -1.47
C SER A 57 -30.69 -1.54 -2.11
N SER A 58 -29.35 -1.55 -2.13
CA SER A 58 -28.53 -0.52 -2.79
C SER A 58 -28.30 -0.77 -4.29
N LEU A 59 -28.74 -1.92 -4.82
CA LEU A 59 -28.67 -2.27 -6.24
C LEU A 59 -29.92 -1.81 -6.99
N THR A 60 -31.10 -1.89 -6.35
CA THR A 60 -32.41 -1.60 -6.95
C THR A 60 -32.70 -0.14 -7.24
N GLU A 61 -31.97 0.82 -6.65
CA GLU A 61 -32.22 2.26 -6.87
C GLU A 61 -31.69 2.79 -8.22
N LYS A 62 -30.93 2.00 -9.00
CA LYS A 62 -30.34 2.46 -10.27
C LYS A 62 -30.57 1.58 -11.50
N GLU A 63 -31.31 0.47 -11.41
CA GLU A 63 -31.67 -0.29 -12.62
C GLU A 63 -32.58 0.50 -13.60
N ASN A 64 -33.11 1.65 -13.19
CA ASN A 64 -33.92 2.53 -14.05
C ASN A 64 -33.14 3.65 -14.78
N ALA A 65 -31.81 3.73 -14.66
CA ALA A 65 -31.03 4.74 -15.38
C ALA A 65 -29.62 4.24 -15.76
N ASP A 66 -29.42 4.05 -17.07
CA ASP A 66 -28.14 3.89 -17.79
C ASP A 66 -27.46 2.52 -17.80
N ASP A 67 -27.88 1.76 -18.82
CA ASP A 67 -27.08 1.35 -19.97
C ASP A 67 -26.05 0.20 -19.88
N ARG A 68 -26.11 -0.55 -20.98
CA ARG A 68 -25.39 -1.74 -21.40
C ARG A 68 -23.90 -1.46 -21.51
N SER A 69 -23.07 -2.29 -20.88
CA SER A 69 -21.86 -2.92 -21.48
C SER A 69 -20.82 -3.32 -20.43
N LYS A 70 -20.70 -4.63 -20.23
CA LYS A 70 -19.47 -5.45 -20.30
C LYS A 70 -19.64 -6.69 -19.44
N GLY A 71 -19.81 -7.83 -20.11
CA GLY A 71 -19.67 -9.13 -19.48
C GLY A 71 -18.26 -9.29 -18.94
N MET A 72 -18.11 -9.18 -17.62
CA MET A 72 -16.99 -9.77 -16.90
C MET A 72 -17.42 -11.17 -16.48
N VAL A 73 -16.56 -12.15 -16.76
CA VAL A 73 -16.77 -13.56 -16.42
C VAL A 73 -17.01 -13.69 -14.93
N LEU A 74 -18.18 -14.23 -14.58
CA LEU A 74 -18.68 -14.45 -13.24
C LEU A 74 -18.21 -15.81 -12.76
N ASP A 75 -17.52 -15.86 -11.61
CA ASP A 75 -17.19 -17.13 -10.95
C ASP A 75 -17.56 -17.00 -9.46
N GLY A 76 -18.46 -17.87 -8.98
CA GLY A 76 -18.79 -18.08 -7.57
C GLY A 76 -19.62 -17.00 -6.85
N ALA A 77 -20.82 -16.68 -7.31
CA ALA A 77 -21.80 -15.94 -6.51
C ALA A 77 -22.52 -16.92 -5.57
N GLU A 78 -22.21 -16.89 -4.27
CA GLU A 78 -22.95 -17.65 -3.25
C GLU A 78 -24.03 -16.75 -2.62
N GLU A 79 -25.28 -17.22 -2.65
CA GLU A 79 -26.45 -16.47 -2.19
C GLU A 79 -26.80 -16.86 -0.75
N HIS A 80 -26.53 -15.99 0.23
CA HIS A 80 -27.09 -16.09 1.57
C HIS A 80 -27.48 -14.69 2.07
N ASN A 81 -28.73 -14.53 2.53
CA ASN A 81 -29.26 -13.34 3.22
C ASN A 81 -29.04 -11.98 2.52
N ASN A 82 -29.85 -11.59 1.53
CA ASN A 82 -29.92 -10.20 0.98
C ASN A 82 -28.59 -9.52 0.59
N LEU A 83 -27.49 -10.26 0.53
CA LEU A 83 -26.13 -9.81 0.34
C LEU A 83 -25.59 -10.49 -0.91
N VAL A 84 -25.07 -9.68 -1.83
CA VAL A 84 -24.40 -10.17 -3.04
C VAL A 84 -22.90 -10.12 -2.77
N THR A 85 -22.26 -11.28 -2.81
CA THR A 85 -20.81 -11.41 -2.66
C THR A 85 -20.16 -11.59 -4.02
N GLN A 86 -19.18 -10.76 -4.35
CA GLN A 86 -18.39 -10.83 -5.58
C GLN A 86 -16.92 -10.97 -5.23
N THR A 87 -16.32 -12.09 -5.63
CA THR A 87 -14.88 -12.35 -5.47
C THR A 87 -14.16 -12.07 -6.78
N SER A 88 -13.04 -11.34 -6.72
CA SER A 88 -12.20 -11.05 -7.89
C SER A 88 -10.72 -11.07 -7.55
N LYS A 89 -9.88 -11.55 -8.46
CA LYS A 89 -8.42 -11.49 -8.32
C LYS A 89 -7.88 -10.30 -9.10
N MET A 90 -7.04 -9.52 -8.46
CA MET A 90 -6.48 -8.27 -8.99
C MET A 90 -4.96 -8.23 -8.77
N PRO A 91 -4.16 -7.92 -9.81
CA PRO A 91 -2.74 -7.68 -9.62
C PRO A 91 -2.51 -6.35 -8.90
N PHE A 92 -1.46 -6.28 -8.08
CA PHE A 92 -1.01 -5.03 -7.46
C PHE A 92 0.50 -4.85 -7.64
N LEU A 93 0.95 -3.59 -7.65
CA LEU A 93 2.38 -3.23 -7.61
C LEU A 93 2.79 -2.63 -6.25
N MET A 94 1.83 -2.09 -5.52
CA MET A 94 2.01 -1.42 -4.23
C MET A 94 0.78 -1.69 -3.37
N LEU A 95 0.96 -1.85 -2.06
CA LEU A 95 -0.13 -1.98 -1.09
C LEU A 95 -0.29 -0.70 -0.26
N GLY A 96 -1.52 -0.20 -0.20
CA GLY A 96 -1.88 0.97 0.61
C GLY A 96 -2.36 0.58 2.00
N LEU A 97 -1.63 1.02 3.01
CA LEU A 97 -1.93 0.82 4.43
C LEU A 97 -2.66 2.05 4.97
N ASP A 98 -3.83 1.81 5.55
CA ASP A 98 -4.61 2.85 6.20
C ASP A 98 -4.12 2.99 7.63
N LEU A 99 -3.72 4.21 8.00
CA LEU A 99 -3.32 4.51 9.37
C LEU A 99 -4.57 4.77 10.22
N PRO A 100 -4.57 4.35 11.50
CA PRO A 100 -5.67 4.68 12.41
C PRO A 100 -5.80 6.21 12.51
N PRO A 101 -7.03 6.74 12.66
CA PRO A 101 -7.23 8.16 12.85
C PRO A 101 -6.47 8.62 14.10
N PRO A 102 -5.81 9.79 14.06
CA PRO A 102 -5.15 10.32 15.25
C PRO A 102 -6.18 10.55 16.35
N PRO A 103 -5.84 10.29 17.63
CA PRO A 103 -6.76 10.51 18.74
C PRO A 103 -7.23 11.98 18.76
N LEU A 104 -8.56 12.18 18.79
CA LEU A 104 -9.18 13.50 18.73
C LEU A 104 -8.97 14.31 20.02
N PHE A 105 -8.73 13.64 21.14
CA PHE A 105 -8.51 14.25 22.44
C PHE A 105 -7.03 14.14 22.81
N LYS A 106 -6.41 15.27 23.12
CA LYS A 106 -5.09 15.32 23.75
C LYS A 106 -5.32 15.19 25.24
N ASP A 107 -4.85 14.10 25.84
CA ASP A 107 -4.97 13.94 27.28
C ASP A 107 -4.22 15.08 27.97
N VAL A 108 -4.84 15.77 28.94
CA VAL A 108 -4.27 16.97 29.59
C VAL A 108 -2.98 16.63 30.35
N MET A 109 -2.80 15.34 30.67
CA MET A 109 -1.61 14.77 31.30
C MET A 109 -0.52 14.36 30.29
N GLU A 110 -0.86 14.13 29.01
CA GLU A 110 0.06 13.65 27.97
C GLU A 110 0.36 14.76 26.95
N LYS A 111 1.31 15.62 27.30
CA LYS A 111 1.89 16.55 26.33
C LYS A 111 2.50 15.77 25.16
N ASN A 112 1.95 15.94 23.96
CA ASN A 112 2.58 15.64 22.66
C ASN A 112 3.05 14.20 22.43
N ILE A 113 2.28 13.17 22.81
CA ILE A 113 2.61 11.80 22.38
C ILE A 113 2.26 11.65 20.89
N ILE A 114 3.28 11.40 20.07
CA ILE A 114 3.09 11.02 18.68
C ILE A 114 2.46 9.61 18.69
N PRO A 115 1.26 9.42 18.11
CA PRO A 115 0.60 8.12 18.13
C PRO A 115 1.47 7.08 17.41
N GLN A 116 1.49 5.85 17.91
CA GLN A 116 2.25 4.76 17.31
C GLN A 116 1.34 3.59 16.97
N VAL A 117 1.59 2.93 15.83
CA VAL A 117 0.87 1.73 15.42
C VAL A 117 1.85 0.69 14.90
N PRO A 118 1.80 -0.56 15.39
CA PRO A 118 2.60 -1.63 14.79
C PRO A 118 2.20 -1.92 13.34
N LEU A 119 3.18 -2.19 12.48
CA LEU A 119 2.97 -2.52 11.06
C LEU A 119 2.04 -3.72 10.89
N PHE A 120 2.12 -4.72 11.77
CA PHE A 120 1.25 -5.89 11.69
C PHE A 120 -0.24 -5.54 11.85
N ASN A 121 -0.59 -4.53 12.66
CA ASN A 121 -1.98 -4.13 12.86
C ASN A 121 -2.59 -3.53 11.59
N ILE A 122 -1.81 -2.77 10.83
CA ILE A 122 -2.26 -2.18 9.56
C ILE A 122 -2.19 -3.17 8.40
N LEU A 123 -1.34 -4.20 8.49
CA LEU A 123 -1.30 -5.31 7.52
C LEU A 123 -2.48 -6.27 7.63
N LYS A 124 -3.15 -6.35 8.81
CA LYS A 124 -4.38 -7.14 8.98
C LYS A 124 -5.47 -6.80 7.97
N LYS A 125 -5.47 -5.60 7.40
CA LYS A 125 -6.34 -5.25 6.27
C LYS A 125 -6.33 -6.29 5.12
N PHE A 126 -5.23 -7.02 4.96
CA PHE A 126 -4.99 -7.98 3.88
C PHE A 126 -5.08 -9.46 4.32
N ASP A 127 -5.65 -9.73 5.50
CA ASP A 127 -5.80 -11.09 6.04
C ASP A 127 -6.99 -11.87 5.42
N GLY A 128 -7.91 -11.19 4.74
CA GLY A 128 -9.14 -11.76 4.18
C GLY A 128 -10.32 -11.82 5.17
N GLU A 129 -10.10 -11.45 6.43
CA GLU A 129 -11.11 -11.39 7.49
C GLU A 129 -11.55 -9.95 7.77
N MET A 130 -10.60 -9.02 7.83
CA MET A 130 -10.84 -7.62 8.16
C MET A 130 -11.73 -6.95 7.11
N VAL A 131 -12.90 -6.50 7.55
CA VAL A 131 -13.86 -5.80 6.69
C VAL A 131 -13.51 -4.32 6.64
N THR A 132 -13.26 -3.83 5.42
CA THR A 132 -13.15 -2.40 5.14
C THR A 132 -14.47 -1.89 4.56
N GLU A 133 -15.07 -0.90 5.20
CA GLU A 133 -16.27 -0.25 4.66
C GLU A 133 -15.87 0.84 3.67
N VAL A 134 -16.27 0.66 2.42
CA VAL A 134 -16.08 1.65 1.36
C VAL A 134 -17.38 2.40 1.16
N VAL A 135 -17.38 3.69 1.44
CA VAL A 135 -18.60 4.53 1.40
C VAL A 135 -18.89 5.04 -0.02
N ARG A 136 -17.88 5.13 -0.91
CA ARG A 136 -18.02 5.69 -2.26
C ARG A 136 -17.40 4.75 -3.31
N PRO A 137 -18.06 4.51 -4.46
CA PRO A 137 -19.30 5.14 -4.96
C PRO A 137 -20.60 4.54 -4.38
N ARG A 138 -20.56 3.40 -3.68
CA ARG A 138 -21.67 2.81 -2.92
C ARG A 138 -21.10 2.18 -1.66
N ILE A 139 -21.91 2.12 -0.59
CA ILE A 139 -21.58 1.39 0.63
C ILE A 139 -21.37 -0.08 0.27
N ALA A 140 -20.12 -0.53 0.36
CA ALA A 140 -19.74 -1.91 0.13
C ALA A 140 -18.76 -2.34 1.22
N ARG A 141 -18.90 -3.59 1.65
CA ARG A 141 -17.94 -4.24 2.54
C ARG A 141 -16.91 -4.93 1.67
N MET A 142 -15.64 -4.56 1.83
CA MET A 142 -14.54 -5.16 1.09
C MET A 142 -13.62 -5.91 2.05
N LYS A 143 -13.29 -7.15 1.71
CA LYS A 143 -12.22 -7.92 2.35
C LYS A 143 -11.12 -8.11 1.31
N TYR A 144 -9.88 -7.99 1.76
CA TYR A 144 -8.71 -8.12 0.90
C TYR A 144 -7.86 -9.28 1.40
N ARG A 145 -7.43 -10.16 0.51
CA ARG A 145 -6.56 -11.30 0.84
C ARG A 145 -5.40 -11.35 -0.13
N VAL A 146 -4.17 -11.28 0.35
CA VAL A 146 -3.00 -11.44 -0.54
C VAL A 146 -2.84 -12.91 -0.91
N THR A 147 -2.91 -13.21 -2.20
CA THR A 147 -2.77 -14.58 -2.73
C THR A 147 -1.35 -14.86 -3.22
N ARG A 148 -0.65 -13.83 -3.72
CA ARG A 148 0.75 -13.91 -4.17
C ARG A 148 1.54 -12.69 -3.73
N LEU A 149 2.68 -12.94 -3.09
CA LEU A 149 3.63 -11.89 -2.72
C LEU A 149 4.67 -11.66 -3.84
N PRO A 150 5.07 -10.40 -4.11
CA PRO A 150 6.14 -10.06 -5.06
C PRO A 150 7.53 -10.25 -4.46
N GLN A 151 8.57 -10.33 -5.29
CA GLN A 151 9.97 -10.36 -4.81
C GLN A 151 10.35 -9.05 -4.09
N TYR A 152 9.86 -7.93 -4.59
CA TYR A 152 10.01 -6.62 -3.96
C TYR A 152 8.63 -6.09 -3.60
N LEU A 153 8.36 -5.95 -2.32
CA LEU A 153 7.08 -5.48 -1.81
C LEU A 153 7.16 -3.99 -1.50
N ILE A 154 6.27 -3.22 -2.13
CA ILE A 154 6.12 -1.79 -1.85
C ILE A 154 4.89 -1.59 -0.96
N LEU A 155 5.10 -1.03 0.22
CA LEU A 155 4.05 -0.61 1.14
C LEU A 155 4.03 0.91 1.19
N HIS A 156 2.85 1.52 1.18
CA HIS A 156 2.74 2.96 1.38
C HIS A 156 1.68 3.29 2.43
N MET A 157 2.00 4.24 3.29
CA MET A 157 1.11 4.69 4.36
C MET A 157 0.24 5.82 3.82
N ARG A 158 -1.08 5.68 3.90
CA ARG A 158 -2.02 6.75 3.53
C ARG A 158 -2.03 7.82 4.61
N ARG A 159 -1.03 8.70 4.58
CA ARG A 159 -0.87 9.79 5.56
C ARG A 159 -1.69 11.02 5.23
N PHE A 160 -1.93 11.31 3.95
CA PHE A 160 -2.65 12.51 3.54
C PHE A 160 -4.12 12.20 3.31
N THR A 161 -4.98 12.83 4.09
CA THR A 161 -6.44 12.74 3.93
C THR A 161 -6.97 14.13 3.62
N LYS A 162 -7.77 14.24 2.56
CA LYS A 162 -8.42 15.49 2.20
C LYS A 162 -9.76 15.59 2.93
N ASN A 163 -9.88 16.55 3.84
CA ASN A 163 -11.15 16.96 4.42
C ASN A 163 -11.81 18.02 3.53
N ASN A 164 -13.03 18.47 3.87
CA ASN A 164 -13.77 19.49 3.13
C ASN A 164 -13.01 20.83 3.02
N PHE A 165 -12.10 21.11 3.97
CA PHE A 165 -11.44 22.41 4.09
C PHE A 165 -9.93 22.38 3.79
N PHE A 166 -9.22 21.34 4.26
CA PHE A 166 -7.77 21.24 4.11
C PHE A 166 -7.32 19.78 4.00
N VAL A 167 -6.06 19.59 3.59
CA VAL A 167 -5.40 18.28 3.61
C VAL A 167 -4.73 18.11 4.98
N GLU A 168 -5.01 17.00 5.63
CA GLU A 168 -4.45 16.64 6.93
C GLU A 168 -3.38 15.56 6.75
N LYS A 169 -2.25 15.70 7.46
CA LYS A 169 -1.22 14.66 7.57
C LYS A 169 -1.46 13.88 8.85
N ASN A 170 -1.55 12.56 8.74
CA ASN A 170 -1.55 11.65 9.88
C ASN A 170 -0.11 11.50 10.42
N PRO A 171 0.18 11.96 11.66
CA PRO A 171 1.51 11.91 12.25
C PRO A 171 1.86 10.55 12.87
N THR A 172 0.98 9.54 12.76
CA THR A 172 1.18 8.24 13.43
C THR A 172 2.47 7.56 12.97
N LEU A 173 3.36 7.24 13.90
CA LEU A 173 4.55 6.45 13.63
C LEU A 173 4.16 4.99 13.46
N VAL A 174 4.71 4.36 12.43
CA VAL A 174 4.49 2.93 12.20
C VAL A 174 5.69 2.20 12.80
N ASN A 175 5.44 1.26 13.70
CA ASN A 175 6.50 0.44 14.29
C ASN A 175 6.69 -0.81 13.42
N PHE A 176 7.81 -0.89 12.71
CA PHE A 176 8.13 -1.98 11.79
C PHE A 176 9.53 -2.55 12.04
N PRO A 177 9.72 -3.87 11.84
CA PRO A 177 11.05 -4.46 11.85
C PRO A 177 11.82 -4.10 10.57
N VAL A 178 13.09 -3.74 10.71
CA VAL A 178 13.98 -3.42 9.58
C VAL A 178 14.47 -4.69 8.87
N LYS A 179 14.66 -5.79 9.60
CA LYS A 179 15.03 -7.10 9.06
C LYS A 179 14.04 -8.18 9.54
N ASN A 180 13.93 -9.27 8.78
CA ASN A 180 13.14 -10.46 9.12
C ASN A 180 11.64 -10.19 9.33
N LEU A 181 11.03 -9.32 8.53
CA LEU A 181 9.58 -9.17 8.51
C LEU A 181 8.93 -10.44 7.95
N GLU A 182 8.26 -11.22 8.79
CA GLU A 182 7.57 -12.45 8.39
C GLU A 182 6.10 -12.17 8.07
N LEU A 183 5.75 -12.12 6.77
CA LEU A 183 4.39 -11.78 6.32
C LEU A 183 3.39 -12.93 6.48
N LYS A 184 3.87 -14.17 6.56
CA LYS A 184 3.01 -15.36 6.69
C LYS A 184 2.20 -15.35 7.98
N ASP A 185 2.74 -14.77 9.04
CA ASP A 185 2.08 -14.70 10.35
C ASP A 185 0.89 -13.72 10.35
N TYR A 186 0.83 -12.84 9.35
CA TYR A 186 -0.15 -11.75 9.29
C TYR A 186 -1.10 -11.85 8.10
N ILE A 187 -0.70 -12.58 7.05
CA ILE A 187 -1.50 -12.77 5.86
C ILE A 187 -1.57 -14.28 5.57
N PRO A 188 -2.77 -14.89 5.60
CA PRO A 188 -2.93 -16.30 5.29
C PRO A 188 -2.68 -16.52 3.81
N LEU A 189 -1.43 -16.82 3.47
CA LEU A 189 -1.03 -17.20 2.12
C LEU A 189 -1.60 -18.59 1.82
N PRO A 190 -2.13 -18.83 0.61
CA PRO A 190 -2.61 -20.15 0.24
C PRO A 190 -1.48 -21.18 0.37
N THR A 191 -1.70 -22.21 1.19
CA THR A 191 -0.74 -23.29 1.40
C THR A 191 -0.44 -23.95 0.06
N SER A 192 0.80 -23.86 -0.41
CA SER A 192 1.20 -24.54 -1.65
C SER A 192 1.07 -26.04 -1.45
N LYS A 193 0.38 -26.72 -2.37
CA LYS A 193 0.23 -28.19 -2.38
C LYS A 193 1.58 -28.94 -2.50
N ASP A 194 2.66 -28.23 -2.84
CA ASP A 194 3.96 -28.82 -3.22
C ASP A 194 5.06 -28.74 -2.15
N ASN A 195 4.76 -28.57 -0.86
CA ASN A 195 5.77 -28.55 0.23
C ASN A 195 6.93 -27.53 0.07
N LYS A 196 6.88 -26.63 -0.92
CA LYS A 196 7.84 -25.51 -1.03
C LYS A 196 7.48 -24.48 0.05
N LYS A 197 8.37 -24.28 1.02
CA LYS A 197 8.27 -23.19 1.99
C LYS A 197 8.03 -21.88 1.23
N LEU A 198 6.85 -21.28 1.40
CA LEU A 198 6.55 -19.97 0.85
C LEU A 198 7.54 -18.95 1.43
N LYS A 199 8.39 -18.39 0.57
CA LYS A 199 9.30 -17.32 0.95
C LYS A 199 8.46 -16.11 1.36
N SER A 200 8.42 -15.83 2.65
CA SER A 200 7.54 -14.83 3.25
C SER A 200 8.29 -13.89 4.19
N LYS A 201 9.61 -14.02 4.25
CA LYS A 201 10.50 -13.14 5.01
C LYS A 201 11.02 -12.02 4.12
N TYR A 202 11.00 -10.82 4.68
CA TYR A 202 11.34 -9.60 3.97
C TYR A 202 12.30 -8.74 4.80
N ASP A 203 13.24 -8.10 4.12
CA ASP A 203 14.11 -7.09 4.69
C ASP A 203 13.81 -5.72 4.08
N LEU A 204 13.77 -4.68 4.91
CA LEU A 204 13.56 -3.32 4.45
C LEU A 204 14.83 -2.84 3.73
N ILE A 205 14.70 -2.37 2.50
CA ILE A 205 15.83 -1.86 1.71
C ILE A 205 15.75 -0.35 1.48
N ALA A 206 14.54 0.22 1.51
CA ALA A 206 14.34 1.66 1.39
C ALA A 206 13.10 2.12 2.16
N ASN A 207 13.19 3.30 2.77
CA ASN A 207 12.11 3.94 3.50
C ASN A 207 12.08 5.44 3.16
N ILE A 208 11.08 5.84 2.38
CA ILE A 208 10.79 7.23 2.04
C ILE A 208 9.98 7.82 3.18
N VAL A 209 10.37 9.01 3.62
CA VAL A 209 9.77 9.76 4.73
C VAL A 209 9.34 11.11 4.21
N HIS A 210 8.22 11.61 4.74
CA HIS A 210 7.77 12.98 4.50
C HIS A 210 7.82 13.75 5.81
N ASP A 211 8.58 14.85 5.84
CA ASP A 211 8.68 15.75 6.98
C ASP A 211 7.95 17.07 6.69
N GLY A 212 7.36 17.66 7.72
CA GLY A 212 6.60 18.91 7.59
C GLY A 212 5.12 18.74 7.26
N LYS A 213 4.48 19.85 6.89
CA LYS A 213 3.03 19.95 6.61
C LYS A 213 2.69 19.50 5.19
N PRO A 214 1.45 19.05 4.92
CA PRO A 214 0.98 18.81 3.56
C PRO A 214 1.23 20.02 2.65
N GLY A 215 1.90 19.81 1.50
CA GLY A 215 2.13 20.83 0.48
C GLY A 215 3.39 21.70 0.66
N GLU A 216 3.93 21.80 1.88
CA GLU A 216 5.14 22.60 2.19
C GLU A 216 6.27 21.75 2.82
N GLY A 217 6.05 20.44 2.92
CA GLY A 217 7.02 19.51 3.49
C GLY A 217 8.19 19.22 2.57
N PHE A 218 9.02 18.28 2.96
CA PHE A 218 10.09 17.75 2.12
C PHE A 218 10.15 16.22 2.27
N TYR A 219 10.77 15.59 1.29
CA TYR A 219 10.97 14.14 1.30
C TYR A 219 12.44 13.84 1.49
N ARG A 220 12.70 12.80 2.28
CA ARG A 220 14.01 12.19 2.45
C ARG A 220 13.85 10.69 2.40
N VAL A 221 14.92 9.98 2.08
CA VAL A 221 14.89 8.53 1.93
C VAL A 221 16.02 7.91 2.73
N PHE A 222 15.68 6.88 3.49
CA PHE A 222 16.67 5.97 4.05
C PHE A 222 16.86 4.81 3.09
N VAL A 223 18.10 4.51 2.73
CA VAL A 223 18.45 3.39 1.85
C VAL A 223 19.48 2.52 2.53
N GLN A 224 19.28 1.21 2.47
CA GLN A 224 20.24 0.25 2.97
C GLN A 224 21.26 -0.10 1.89
N ARG A 225 22.54 0.03 2.22
CA ARG A 225 23.63 -0.49 1.39
C ARG A 225 23.93 -1.93 1.78
N LYS A 226 23.42 -2.88 0.99
CA LYS A 226 23.53 -4.32 1.28
C LYS A 226 24.96 -4.84 1.48
N SER A 227 25.96 -4.26 0.79
CA SER A 227 27.34 -4.72 0.89
C SER A 227 27.99 -4.49 2.26
N GLU A 228 27.53 -3.46 2.99
CA GLU A 228 28.07 -3.09 4.31
C GLU A 228 27.03 -3.25 5.43
N GLU A 229 25.78 -3.56 5.07
CA GLU A 229 24.62 -3.52 5.96
C GLU A 229 24.37 -2.17 6.65
N LEU A 230 24.97 -1.09 6.14
CA LEU A 230 24.82 0.27 6.64
C LEU A 230 23.59 0.97 6.04
N TRP A 231 23.03 1.90 6.80
CA TRP A 231 21.91 2.73 6.38
C TRP A 231 22.38 4.15 6.09
N TYR A 232 21.87 4.71 5.00
CA TYR A 232 22.16 6.06 4.59
C TYR A 232 20.86 6.85 4.52
N GLU A 233 20.83 8.00 5.16
CA GLU A 233 19.82 9.01 4.97
C GLU A 233 20.23 9.90 3.80
N MET A 234 19.33 10.07 2.85
CA MET A 234 19.52 10.89 1.67
C MET A 234 18.40 11.92 1.58
N GLN A 235 18.78 13.18 1.62
CA GLN A 235 17.90 14.31 1.34
C GLN A 235 18.50 15.11 0.19
N ASP A 236 17.96 14.91 -1.00
CA ASP A 236 18.45 15.49 -2.25
C ASP A 236 19.96 15.22 -2.47
N LEU A 237 20.80 16.25 -2.29
CA LEU A 237 22.26 16.16 -2.44
C LEU A 237 22.99 15.85 -1.13
N HIS A 238 22.29 15.86 0.00
CA HIS A 238 22.86 15.56 1.30
C HIS A 238 22.73 14.07 1.60
N VAL A 239 23.85 13.41 1.89
CA VAL A 239 23.92 12.00 2.24
C VAL A 239 24.67 11.85 3.54
N SER A 240 24.06 11.17 4.51
CA SER A 240 24.64 10.90 5.82
C SER A 240 24.39 9.45 6.22
N GLU A 241 25.34 8.85 6.94
CA GLU A 241 25.13 7.54 7.57
C GLU A 241 24.14 7.68 8.72
N THR A 242 23.27 6.68 8.90
CA THR A 242 22.29 6.65 9.97
C THR A 242 22.18 5.26 10.59
N LEU A 243 21.62 5.22 11.80
CA LEU A 243 21.38 3.98 12.52
C LEU A 243 20.03 3.36 12.12
N PRO A 244 19.91 2.01 12.04
CA PRO A 244 18.65 1.34 11.74
C PRO A 244 17.48 1.76 12.65
N GLN A 245 17.77 2.09 13.91
CA GLN A 245 16.78 2.56 14.89
C GLN A 245 16.16 3.90 14.46
N MET A 246 16.94 4.79 13.84
CA MET A 246 16.45 6.08 13.34
C MET A 246 15.51 5.90 12.15
N VAL A 247 15.74 4.86 11.32
CA VAL A 247 14.85 4.50 10.23
C VAL A 247 13.46 4.12 10.79
N ALA A 248 13.43 3.30 11.85
CA ALA A 248 12.18 2.84 12.47
C ALA A 248 11.38 3.94 13.18
N LEU A 249 12.04 5.00 13.66
CA LEU A 249 11.41 6.13 14.35
C LEU A 249 10.86 7.22 13.42
N SER A 250 10.99 7.05 12.11
CA SER A 250 10.59 8.05 11.12
C SER A 250 9.12 7.95 10.70
N GLU A 251 8.55 9.06 10.20
CA GLU A 251 7.20 9.09 9.62
C GLU A 251 7.17 8.43 8.24
N ALA A 252 7.41 7.11 8.22
CA ALA A 252 7.48 6.28 7.02
C ALA A 252 6.26 6.53 6.12
N TYR A 253 6.53 6.99 4.90
CA TYR A 253 5.54 7.34 3.90
C TYR A 253 5.41 6.24 2.84
N MET A 254 6.54 5.69 2.40
CA MET A 254 6.60 4.53 1.50
C MET A 254 7.81 3.67 1.84
N GLN A 255 7.62 2.37 1.87
CA GLN A 255 8.64 1.38 2.19
C GLN A 255 8.79 0.39 1.04
N ILE A 256 10.04 -0.01 0.79
CA ILE A 256 10.37 -1.06 -0.16
C ILE A 256 11.08 -2.15 0.62
N TYR A 257 10.51 -3.35 0.54
CA TYR A 257 11.02 -4.56 1.13
C TYR A 257 11.50 -5.53 0.05
N GLU A 258 12.56 -6.26 0.33
CA GLU A 258 13.05 -7.35 -0.51
C GLU A 258 12.79 -8.69 0.17
N GLN A 259 12.30 -9.65 -0.61
CA GLN A 259 12.12 -11.03 -0.17
C GLN A 259 13.48 -11.71 0.03
N GLN A 260 13.69 -12.28 1.22
CA GLN A 260 14.88 -13.08 1.52
C GLN A 260 14.94 -14.31 0.60
N GLN A 261 16.15 -14.63 0.13
CA GLN A 261 16.40 -15.80 -0.72
C GLN A 261 16.35 -17.11 0.06
#